data_AF-A0A9D1ERN6-F1
#
_entry.id   AF-A0A9D1ERN6-F1
#
_cell.length_a   1.000
_cell.length_b   1.000
_cell.length_c   1.000
_cell.angle_alpha   90.00
_cell.angle_beta   90.00
_cell.angle_gamma   90.00
#
_symmetry.space_group_name_H-M   'P 1'
#
loop_
_entity.id
_entity.type
_entity.pdbx_description
1 polymer ?
#
loop_
_entity_poly.entity_id
_entity_poly.type
_entity_poly.pdbx_seq_one_letter_code
_entity_poly.pdbx_strand_id
1 'polypeptide(L)'
;MDGYLRGRTAEYANFTMLFVDDRWKRKGIGSRLFQEIAKCAREKGAKKLFLSAIPAVETIQFYLSLGCVDAEERIESYIDTAEDRCLEYKL
;
A
#
# COMPACT_ATOMS: atom_id res chain seq x y z
N MET A 1 0.38 9.56 -0.13
CA MET A 1 -0.91 9.54 0.59
C MET A 1 -1.62 10.85 0.33
N ASP A 2 -2.74 10.79 -0.36
CA ASP A 2 -3.57 11.92 -0.78
C ASP A 2 -4.39 12.56 0.37
N GLY A 3 -4.35 11.96 1.56
CA GLY A 3 -4.80 12.57 2.82
C GLY A 3 -6.28 12.37 3.15
N TYR A 4 -7.05 11.76 2.27
CA TYR A 4 -8.43 11.37 2.54
C TYR A 4 -8.48 9.91 3.00
N LEU A 5 -9.38 9.61 3.92
CA LEU A 5 -9.69 8.23 4.30
C LEU A 5 -10.95 7.81 3.54
N ARG A 6 -10.94 6.60 2.97
CA ARG A 6 -12.06 6.04 2.19
C ARG A 6 -12.24 4.56 2.48
N GLY A 7 -13.34 4.00 2.03
CA GLY A 7 -13.70 2.61 2.26
C GLY A 7 -15.03 2.51 2.99
N ARG A 8 -15.74 1.42 2.75
CA ARG A 8 -16.99 1.06 3.43
C ARG A 8 -16.74 0.12 4.60
N THR A 9 -15.68 -0.70 4.54
CA THR A 9 -15.36 -1.68 5.58
C THR A 9 -14.37 -1.14 6.60
N ALA A 10 -13.56 -0.15 6.22
CA ALA A 10 -12.61 0.51 7.10
C ALA A 10 -12.21 1.89 6.55
N GLU A 11 -11.52 2.67 7.38
CA GLU A 11 -10.92 3.93 7.03
C GLU A 11 -9.54 3.67 6.40
N TYR A 12 -9.53 3.46 5.08
CA TYR A 12 -8.31 3.23 4.31
C TYR A 12 -7.63 4.54 3.95
N ALA A 13 -6.32 4.60 4.21
CA ALA A 13 -5.46 5.60 3.59
C ALA A 13 -4.88 5.05 2.29
N ASN A 14 -4.81 5.90 1.26
CA ASN A 14 -4.23 5.55 -0.04
C ASN A 14 -2.70 5.49 0.02
N PHE A 15 -2.13 4.32 -0.24
CA PHE A 15 -0.71 4.13 -0.51
C PHE A 15 -0.47 4.32 -2.00
N THR A 16 -0.05 5.54 -2.36
CA THR A 16 0.03 5.98 -3.76
C THR A 16 1.25 5.42 -4.50
N MET A 17 2.45 5.50 -3.92
CA MET A 17 3.67 5.08 -4.60
C MET A 17 4.80 4.83 -3.61
N LEU A 18 5.57 3.77 -3.86
CA LEU A 18 6.87 3.54 -3.26
C LEU A 18 7.81 3.01 -4.33
N PHE A 19 8.92 3.71 -4.50
CA PHE A 19 9.96 3.34 -5.45
C PHE A 19 11.31 3.40 -4.74
N VAL A 20 12.11 2.36 -4.95
CA VAL A 20 13.50 2.30 -4.52
C VAL A 20 14.33 1.97 -5.75
N ASP A 21 15.29 2.83 -6.05
CA ASP A 21 16.24 2.64 -7.14
C ASP A 21 16.95 1.27 -7.02
N ASP A 22 17.14 0.60 -8.14
CA ASP A 22 17.65 -0.78 -8.20
C ASP A 22 18.99 -0.96 -7.50
N ARG A 23 19.85 0.07 -7.50
CA ARG A 23 21.15 0.06 -6.81
C ARG A 23 21.01 -0.06 -5.29
N TRP A 24 19.84 0.27 -4.77
CA TRP A 24 19.54 0.34 -3.34
C TRP A 24 18.51 -0.72 -2.88
N LYS A 25 17.99 -1.53 -3.79
CA LYS A 25 17.11 -2.66 -3.45
C LYS A 25 17.83 -3.70 -2.58
N ARG A 26 17.05 -4.52 -1.86
CA ARG A 26 17.52 -5.59 -0.95
C ARG A 26 18.38 -5.12 0.23
N LYS A 27 18.36 -3.83 0.55
CA LYS A 27 19.01 -3.22 1.73
C LYS A 27 18.03 -2.83 2.84
N GLY A 28 16.77 -3.28 2.76
CA GLY A 28 15.72 -2.97 3.74
C GLY A 28 15.13 -1.56 3.67
N ILE A 29 15.51 -0.75 2.67
CA ILE A 29 15.05 0.64 2.52
C ILE A 29 13.53 0.69 2.27
N GLY A 30 13.03 -0.12 1.34
CA GLY A 30 11.59 -0.17 1.03
C GLY A 30 10.75 -0.53 2.25
N SER A 31 11.19 -1.53 3.03
CA SER A 31 10.49 -1.94 4.26
C SER A 31 10.44 -0.83 5.31
N ARG A 32 11.55 -0.08 5.49
CA ARG A 32 11.59 1.07 6.42
C ARG A 32 10.68 2.20 5.96
N LEU A 33 10.72 2.54 4.66
CA LEU A 33 9.82 3.55 4.10
C LEU A 33 8.35 3.16 4.26
N PHE A 34 8.01 1.89 4.01
CA PHE A 34 6.66 1.39 4.22
C PHE A 34 6.20 1.51 5.67
N GLN A 35 7.07 1.21 6.64
CA GLN A 35 6.76 1.35 8.07
C GLN A 35 6.48 2.81 8.46
N GLU A 36 7.25 3.76 7.95
CA GLU A 36 7.00 5.20 8.18
C GLU A 36 5.68 5.65 7.56
N ILE A 37 5.34 5.16 6.37
CA ILE A 37 4.03 5.42 5.74
C ILE A 37 2.90 4.85 6.60
N ALA A 38 3.03 3.62 7.09
CA ALA A 38 2.05 2.99 7.95
C ALA A 38 1.88 3.77 9.28
N LYS A 39 2.97 4.25 9.86
CA LYS A 39 2.93 5.11 11.04
C LYS A 39 2.17 6.42 10.75
N CYS A 40 2.51 7.12 9.67
CA CYS A 40 1.83 8.35 9.27
C CYS A 40 0.32 8.11 9.01
N ALA A 41 -0.04 6.97 8.43
CA ALA A 41 -1.43 6.59 8.21
C ALA A 41 -2.20 6.42 9.54
N ARG A 42 -1.60 5.74 10.52
CA ARG A 42 -2.19 5.59 11.88
C ARG A 42 -2.41 6.93 12.54
N GLU A 43 -1.43 7.82 12.46
CA GLU A 43 -1.51 9.18 13.03
C GLU A 43 -2.62 10.00 12.37
N LYS A 44 -2.95 9.72 11.10
CA LYS A 44 -4.08 10.31 10.37
C LYS A 44 -5.42 9.63 10.63
N GLY A 45 -5.47 8.60 11.46
CA GLY A 45 -6.70 7.88 11.83
C GLY A 45 -7.05 6.70 10.94
N ALA A 46 -6.20 6.32 10.00
CA ALA A 46 -6.44 5.17 9.14
C ALA A 46 -6.40 3.84 9.92
N LYS A 47 -7.22 2.89 9.50
CA LYS A 47 -7.26 1.51 10.03
C LYS A 47 -6.53 0.52 9.13
N LYS A 48 -6.47 0.82 7.83
CA LYS A 48 -5.80 0.02 6.83
C LYS A 48 -5.10 0.93 5.80
N LEU A 49 -4.07 0.43 5.15
CA LEU A 49 -3.56 0.99 3.89
C LEU A 49 -4.24 0.26 2.74
N PHE A 50 -4.61 0.99 1.70
CA PHE A 50 -5.00 0.44 0.41
C PHE A 50 -3.89 0.72 -0.60
N LEU A 51 -3.50 -0.27 -1.40
CA LEU A 51 -2.53 -0.10 -2.49
C LEU A 51 -3.08 -0.72 -3.79
N SER A 52 -3.03 0.08 -4.85
CA SER A 52 -3.14 -0.38 -6.23
C SER A 52 -1.72 -0.67 -6.73
N ALA A 53 -1.40 -1.95 -6.94
CA ALA A 53 -0.04 -2.37 -7.28
C ALA A 53 0.02 -2.99 -8.68
N ILE A 54 0.97 -2.48 -9.49
CA ILE A 54 1.33 -3.08 -10.78
C ILE A 54 1.55 -4.58 -10.58
N PRO A 55 0.94 -5.45 -11.40
CA PRO A 55 0.94 -6.91 -11.22
C PRO A 55 2.29 -7.57 -11.60
N ALA A 56 3.41 -6.92 -11.30
CA ALA A 56 4.74 -7.48 -11.43
C ALA A 56 5.05 -8.39 -10.25
N VAL A 57 5.56 -9.61 -10.52
CA VAL A 57 5.84 -10.64 -9.51
C VAL A 57 6.68 -10.09 -8.35
N GLU A 58 7.77 -9.38 -8.64
CA GLU A 58 8.65 -8.80 -7.60
C GLU A 58 7.93 -7.77 -6.73
N THR A 59 7.14 -6.89 -7.34
CA THR A 59 6.36 -5.86 -6.64
C THR A 59 5.33 -6.48 -5.71
N ILE A 60 4.56 -7.44 -6.20
CA ILE A 60 3.54 -8.11 -5.40
C ILE A 60 4.19 -8.92 -4.28
N GLN A 61 5.24 -9.69 -4.56
CA GLN A 61 5.94 -10.46 -3.53
C GLN A 61 6.55 -9.56 -2.46
N PHE A 62 7.05 -8.37 -2.83
CA PHE A 62 7.52 -7.39 -1.85
C PHE A 62 6.40 -6.99 -0.88
N TYR A 63 5.23 -6.59 -1.37
CA TYR A 63 4.12 -6.19 -0.49
C TYR A 63 3.57 -7.37 0.33
N LEU A 64 3.43 -8.55 -0.26
CA LEU A 64 3.04 -9.75 0.47
C LEU A 64 4.03 -10.08 1.60
N SER A 65 5.34 -9.92 1.37
CA SER A 65 6.37 -10.13 2.39
C SER A 65 6.30 -9.13 3.55
N LEU A 66 5.68 -7.97 3.36
CA LEU A 66 5.42 -6.99 4.41
C LEU A 66 4.16 -7.30 5.22
N GLY A 67 3.39 -8.32 4.82
CA GLY A 67 2.12 -8.69 5.45
C GLY A 67 0.90 -8.06 4.78
N CYS A 68 1.04 -7.51 3.57
CA CYS A 68 -0.13 -7.14 2.77
C CYS A 68 -0.89 -8.40 2.32
N VAL A 69 -2.20 -8.27 2.16
CA VAL A 69 -3.10 -9.32 1.64
C VAL A 69 -3.95 -8.72 0.53
N ASP A 70 -4.72 -9.55 -0.18
CA ASP A 70 -5.70 -9.04 -1.16
C ASP A 70 -6.72 -8.14 -0.46
N ALA A 71 -7.04 -7.01 -1.09
CA ALA A 71 -7.96 -6.04 -0.52
C ALA A 71 -9.37 -6.62 -0.36
N GLU A 72 -10.00 -6.38 0.79
CA GLU A 72 -11.35 -6.86 1.11
C GLU A 72 -12.43 -6.18 0.26
N GLU A 73 -12.19 -4.92 -0.13
CA GLU A 73 -13.04 -4.19 -1.05
C GLU A 73 -12.24 -3.39 -2.06
N ARG A 74 -12.88 -3.04 -3.18
CA ARG A 74 -12.32 -2.13 -4.17
C ARG A 74 -12.70 -0.70 -3.82
N ILE A 75 -11.70 0.19 -3.82
CA ILE A 75 -11.90 1.63 -3.64
C ILE A 75 -11.55 2.29 -4.96
N GLU A 76 -12.52 2.43 -5.87
CA GLU A 76 -12.28 2.83 -7.27
C GLU A 76 -11.50 4.16 -7.40
N SER A 77 -11.66 5.09 -6.46
CA SER A 77 -10.89 6.34 -6.46
C SER A 77 -9.39 6.19 -6.12
N TYR A 78 -8.96 5.01 -5.66
CA TYR A 78 -7.57 4.67 -5.33
C TYR A 78 -6.95 3.67 -6.31
N ILE A 79 -7.70 3.25 -7.33
CA ILE A 79 -7.22 2.27 -8.31
C ILE A 79 -6.67 3.05 -9.50
N ASP A 80 -5.39 2.85 -9.79
CA ASP A 80 -4.71 3.57 -10.87
C ASP A 80 -5.10 2.98 -12.24
N THR A 81 -5.10 1.65 -12.37
CA THR A 81 -5.53 0.95 -13.58
C THR A 81 -6.38 -0.29 -13.26
N ALA A 82 -7.19 -0.74 -14.23
CA ALA A 82 -8.05 -1.92 -14.07
C ALA A 82 -7.25 -3.24 -13.94
N GLU A 83 -5.98 -3.25 -14.35
CA GLU A 83 -5.10 -4.41 -14.30
C GLU A 83 -4.34 -4.55 -12.97
N ASP A 84 -4.33 -3.49 -12.16
CA ASP A 84 -3.60 -3.49 -10.90
C ASP A 84 -4.19 -4.46 -9.88
N ARG A 85 -3.30 -5.14 -9.16
CA ARG A 85 -3.69 -5.96 -8.02
C ARG A 85 -3.91 -5.06 -6.82
N CYS A 86 -5.14 -5.08 -6.31
CA CYS A 86 -5.52 -4.33 -5.12
C CYS A 86 -5.14 -5.12 -3.87
N LEU A 87 -4.30 -4.53 -3.02
CA LEU A 87 -3.86 -5.12 -1.76
C LEU A 87 -4.23 -4.20 -0.59
N GLU A 88 -4.26 -4.76 0.61
CA GLU A 88 -4.42 -4.02 1.84
C GLU A 88 -3.39 -4.41 2.90
N TYR A 89 -3.12 -3.49 3.82
CA TYR A 89 -2.29 -3.74 4.99
C TYR A 89 -2.99 -3.22 6.24
N LYS A 90 -3.13 -4.09 7.23
CA LYS A 90 -3.72 -3.71 8.52
C LYS A 90 -2.71 -2.90 9.33
N LEU A 91 -3.13 -1.71 9.76
CA LEU A 91 -2.34 -0.81 10.58
C LEU A 91 -2.40 -1.20 12.06
#